data_AF-A0A2G2A588-F1
#
_entry.id   AF-A0A2G2A588-F1
#
_cell.length_a   1.000
_cell.length_b   1.000
_cell.length_c   1.000
_cell.angle_alpha   90.00
_cell.angle_beta   90.00
_cell.angle_gamma   90.00
#
_symmetry.space_group_name_H-M   'P 1'
#
loop_
_entity.id
_entity.type
_entity.pdbx_description
1 polymer ?
#
loop_
_entity_poly.entity_id
_entity_poly.type
_entity_poly.pdbx_seq_one_letter_code
_entity_poly.pdbx_strand_id
1 'polypeptide(L)' 'MFLYALKKKYEAEIAEHTSVVDTYLKNPVGIPDHDNILETIKDRYDKLTISILALKNINDLLDKAQEAEKKNNKK' A
#
# COMPACT_ATOMS: atom_id res chain seq x y z
N MET A 1 4.68 -2.07 -18.59
CA MET A 1 4.72 -0.63 -18.20
C MET A 1 3.65 -0.28 -17.16
N PHE A 2 2.37 -0.65 -17.34
CA PHE A 2 1.29 -0.32 -16.39
C PHE A 2 1.43 -0.94 -15.00
N LEU A 3 1.90 -2.19 -14.87
CA LEU A 3 2.11 -2.82 -13.55
C LEU A 3 3.18 -2.11 -12.70
N TYR A 4 4.23 -1.56 -13.32
CA TYR A 4 5.25 -0.78 -12.61
C TYR A 4 4.71 0.56 -12.11
N ALA A 5 3.89 1.24 -12.92
CA ALA A 5 3.20 2.46 -12.49
C ALA A 5 2.24 2.17 -11.34
N LEU A 6 1.48 1.07 -11.43
CA LEU A 6 0.56 0.65 -10.38
C LEU A 6 1.29 0.28 -9.08
N LYS A 7 2.43 -0.42 -9.17
CA LYS A 7 3.34 -0.65 -8.04
C LYS A 7 3.73 0.66 -7.36
N LYS A 8 4.18 1.66 -8.12
CA LYS A 8 4.59 2.96 -7.58
C LYS A 8 3.44 3.72 -6.90
N LYS A 9 2.22 3.59 -7.43
CA LYS A 9 1.02 4.14 -6.80
C LYS A 9 0.76 3.51 -5.43
N TYR A 10 0.78 2.18 -5.34
CA TYR A 10 0.57 1.50 -4.05
C TYR A 10 1.70 1.76 -3.04
N GLU A 11 2.96 1.89 -3.49
CA GLU A 11 4.06 2.32 -2.61
C GLU A 11 3.79 3.70 -1.98
N ALA A 12 3.24 4.64 -2.76
CA ALA A 12 2.88 5.97 -2.27
C ALA A 12 1.66 5.93 -1.32
N GLU A 13 0.63 5.15 -1.65
CA GLU A 13 -0.57 5.00 -0.81
C GLU A 13 -0.24 4.36 0.55
N ILE A 14 0.67 3.38 0.57
CA ILE A 14 1.20 2.80 1.83
C ILE A 14 1.85 3.90 2.67
N ALA A 15 2.76 4.69 2.09
CA ALA A 15 3.45 5.76 2.81
C ALA A 15 2.46 6.80 3.37
N GLU A 16 1.46 7.20 2.58
CA GLU A 16 0.41 8.12 3.01
C GLU A 16 -0.37 7.55 4.21
N HIS A 17 -0.94 6.35 4.06
CA HIS A 17 -1.81 5.77 5.09
C HIS A 17 -1.04 5.44 6.36
N THR A 18 0.20 4.95 6.26
CA THR A 18 1.07 4.78 7.42
C THR A 18 1.34 6.10 8.13
N SER A 19 1.66 7.18 7.41
CA SER A 19 1.90 8.49 8.02
C SER A 19 0.68 9.03 8.74
N VAL A 20 -0.52 8.82 8.18
CA VAL A 20 -1.77 9.24 8.83
C VAL A 20 -1.98 8.46 10.12
N VAL A 21 -1.95 7.12 10.08
CA VAL A 21 -2.12 6.27 11.28
C VAL A 21 -1.10 6.64 12.36
N ASP A 22 0.17 6.81 11.99
CA ASP A 22 1.23 7.23 12.90
C ASP A 22 0.94 8.56 13.60
N THR A 23 0.37 9.51 12.87
CA THR A 23 0.04 10.84 13.41
C THR A 23 -1.02 10.74 14.51
N TYR A 24 -2.08 9.95 14.26
CA TYR A 24 -3.14 9.70 15.23
C TYR A 24 -2.63 8.91 16.45
N LEU A 25 -1.70 7.96 16.26
CA LEU A 25 -1.11 7.19 17.37
C LEU A 25 -0.15 8.01 18.24
N LYS A 26 0.64 8.90 17.65
CA LYS A 26 1.63 9.73 18.36
C LYS A 26 0.99 10.88 19.12
N ASN A 27 -0.07 11.48 18.56
CA ASN A 27 -0.72 12.67 19.12
C ASN A 27 -2.25 12.46 19.28
N PRO A 28 -2.71 11.58 20.18
CA PRO A 28 -4.14 11.34 20.38
C PRO A 28 -4.87 12.53 21.03
N VAL A 29 -4.14 13.37 21.78
CA VAL A 29 -4.63 14.58 22.47
C VAL A 29 -4.24 15.82 21.66
N GLY A 30 -5.16 16.34 20.83
CA GLY A 30 -4.91 17.49 19.97
C GLY A 30 -5.63 17.45 18.61
N ILE A 31 -6.33 16.35 18.31
CA ILE A 31 -7.12 16.22 17.09
C ILE A 31 -8.56 16.65 17.42
N PRO A 32 -9.11 17.70 16.77
CA PRO A 32 -10.40 18.29 17.13
C PRO A 32 -11.60 17.32 17.07
N ASP A 33 -11.52 16.25 16.28
CA ASP A 33 -12.59 15.28 16.02
C ASP A 33 -12.44 13.99 16.85
N HIS A 34 -12.38 14.10 18.18
CA HIS A 34 -12.19 12.95 19.07
C HIS A 34 -13.19 11.80 18.85
N ASP A 35 -14.42 12.09 18.47
CA ASP A 35 -15.48 11.10 18.28
C ASP A 35 -15.26 10.19 17.06
N ASN A 36 -14.53 10.66 16.04
CA ASN A 36 -14.30 9.93 14.77
C ASN A 36 -12.86 9.43 14.61
N ILE A 37 -12.01 9.57 15.64
CA ILE A 37 -10.60 9.14 15.57
C ILE A 37 -10.49 7.66 15.22
N LEU A 38 -11.24 6.80 15.93
CA LEU A 38 -11.15 5.35 15.72
C LEU A 38 -11.64 4.95 14.32
N GLU A 39 -12.71 5.58 13.83
CA GLU A 39 -13.22 5.34 12.48
C GLU A 39 -12.21 5.77 11.42
N THR A 40 -11.56 6.92 11.61
CA THR A 40 -10.51 7.42 10.71
C THR A 40 -9.30 6.50 10.70
N ILE A 41 -8.83 6.07 11.89
CA ILE A 41 -7.72 5.10 11.99
C ILE A 41 -8.10 3.80 11.30
N LYS A 42 -9.33 3.30 11.51
CA LYS A 42 -9.83 2.08 10.88
C LYS A 42 -9.84 2.21 9.35
N ASP A 43 -10.41 3.27 8.79
CA ASP A 43 -10.43 3.51 7.35
C ASP A 43 -9.01 3.53 6.76
N ARG A 44 -8.09 4.26 7.40
CA ARG A 44 -6.70 4.35 6.94
C ARG A 44 -5.97 3.02 7.08
N TYR A 45 -6.22 2.27 8.13
CA TYR A 45 -5.65 0.94 8.35
C TYR A 45 -6.18 -0.10 7.33
N ASP A 46 -7.47 -0.06 7.02
CA ASP A 46 -8.08 -0.93 6.01
C ASP A 46 -7.47 -0.64 4.64
N LYS A 47 -7.36 0.64 4.25
CA LYS A 47 -6.72 1.07 3.00
C LYS A 47 -5.23 0.71 2.94
N LEU A 48 -4.51 0.85 4.05
CA LEU A 48 -3.12 0.41 4.17
C LEU A 48 -2.99 -1.10 3.91
N THR A 49 -3.85 -1.91 4.55
CA THR A 49 -3.86 -3.37 4.42
C THR A 49 -4.11 -3.79 2.97
N ILE A 50 -5.10 -3.17 2.32
CA ILE A 50 -5.40 -3.40 0.90
C ILE A 50 -4.19 -3.05 0.02
N SER A 51 -3.56 -1.90 0.26
CA SER A 51 -2.42 -1.43 -0.54
C SER A 51 -1.20 -2.35 -0.40
N ILE A 52 -0.92 -2.85 0.81
CA ILE A 52 0.15 -3.84 1.06
C ILE A 52 -0.14 -5.14 0.30
N LEU A 53 -1.37 -5.65 0.36
CA LEU A 53 -1.74 -6.88 -0.33
C LEU A 53 -1.66 -6.71 -1.85
N ALA A 54 -2.13 -5.59 -2.37
CA ALA A 54 -2.08 -5.28 -3.80
C ALA A 54 -0.62 -5.17 -4.29
N LEU A 55 0.25 -4.50 -3.54
CA LEU A 55 1.68 -4.39 -3.84
C LEU A 55 2.34 -5.77 -3.89
N LYS A 56 2.05 -6.65 -2.93
CA LYS A 56 2.55 -8.03 -2.93
C LYS A 56 2.12 -8.78 -4.20
N ASN A 57 0.83 -8.74 -4.52
CA ASN A 57 0.30 -9.41 -5.71
C ASN A 57 0.93 -8.88 -7.01
N ILE A 58 1.18 -7.57 -7.10
CA ILE A 58 1.85 -6.98 -8.27
C ILE A 58 3.29 -7.46 -8.38
N ASN A 59 4.04 -7.53 -7.28
CA ASN A 59 5.40 -8.06 -7.32
C ASN A 59 5.40 -9.53 -7.79
N ASP A 60 4.51 -10.37 -7.25
CA ASP A 60 4.38 -11.78 -7.68
C ASP A 60 4.08 -11.90 -9.19
N LEU A 61 3.26 -11.00 -9.74
CA LEU A 61 2.95 -10.96 -11.17
C LEU A 61 4.16 -10.51 -12.00
N LEU A 62 4.91 -9.51 -11.53
CA LEU A 62 6.11 -9.03 -12.19
C LEU A 62 7.20 -10.10 -12.23
N ASP A 63 7.41 -10.82 -11.13
CA ASP A 63 8.40 -11.90 -11.03
C ASP A 63 8.07 -13.03 -12.00
N LYS A 64 6.81 -13.47 -12.03
CA LYS A 64 6.33 -14.49 -13.00
C LYS A 64 6.52 -14.06 -14.46
N ALA A 65 6.27 -12.78 -14.77
CA ALA A 65 6.46 -12.26 -16.11
C ALA A 65 7.95 -12.30 -16.52
N GLN A 66 8.86 -11.91 -15.63
CA GLN A 66 10.30 -11.96 -15.87
C GLN A 66 10.82 -13.40 -16.05
N GLU A 67 10.30 -14.36 -15.29
CA GLU A 67 10.65 -15.77 -15.45
C GLU A 67 10.20 -16.34 -16.81
N ALA A 68 9.02 -15.95 -17.28
CA ALA A 68 8.50 -16.37 -18.58
C ALA A 68 9.36 -15.83 -19.74
N GLU A 69 9.77 -14.55 -19.68
CA GLU A 69 10.68 -13.95 -20.67
C GLU A 69 12.05 -14.65 -20.71
N LYS A 70 12.63 -14.96 -19.55
CA LYS A 70 13.92 -15.69 -19.47
C LYS A 70 13.85 -17.10 -20.07
N LYS A 71 12.72 -17.79 -19.96
CA LYS A 71 12.52 -19.12 -20.54
C LYS A 71 12.39 -19.06 -22.07
N ASN A 72 11.75 -18.03 -22.60
CA ASN A 72 11.60 -17.83 -24.04
C ASN A 72 12.92 -17.43 -24.71
N ASN A 73 13.75 -16.60 -24.06
CA ASN A 73 15.04 -16.17 -24.61
C ASN A 73 16.16 -17.23 -24.54
N LYS A 74 15.91 -18.38 -23.90
CA LYS A 74 16.85 -19.51 -23.81
C LYS A 74 16.54 -20.65 -24.79
N LYS A 75 15.43 -20.56 -25.54
CA LYS A 75 15.08 -21.46 -26.65
C LYS A 75 15.48 -20.83 -27.97
#